data_AF-A0A973MUE4-F1
#
_entry.id   AF-A0A973MUE4-F1
#
_cell.length_a   1.000
_cell.length_b   1.000
_cell.length_c   1.000
_cell.angle_alpha   90.00
_cell.angle_beta   90.00
_cell.angle_gamma   90.00
#
_symmetry.space_group_name_H-M   'P 1'
#
loop_
_entity.id
_entity.type
_entity.pdbx_description
1 polymer ?
#
loop_
_entity_poly.entity_id
_entity_poly.type
_entity_poly.pdbx_seq_one_letter_code
_entity_poly.pdbx_strand_id
1 'polypeptide(L)'
;MAGMEGLGRVLDVIPVAAGKGFKFRGASAVLFVCTGADTFTLTAASSYSGTYASPGNILSHYYQRADTDGTHAWTRQTLTASNAITQASAYTTAFEVLTSMIADPSDYLKVSVGASGLVTAILHDLTVQRKPANLEILGA
;
A
#
# COMPACT_ATOMS: atom_id res chain seq x y z
N MET A 1 3.15 10.87 28.74
CA MET A 1 2.16 9.98 28.10
C MET A 1 2.87 8.67 27.84
N ALA A 2 2.43 7.55 28.44
CA ALA A 2 3.03 6.25 28.11
C ALA A 2 2.64 5.89 26.67
N GLY A 3 3.62 5.52 25.84
CA GLY A 3 3.37 5.07 24.47
C GLY A 3 2.51 3.81 24.46
N MET A 4 1.68 3.65 23.42
CA MET A 4 0.90 2.44 23.18
C MET A 4 1.44 1.76 21.92
N GLU A 5 1.42 0.42 21.89
CA GLU A 5 1.83 -0.35 20.72
C GLU A 5 0.92 -0.05 19.51
N GLY A 6 1.54 0.14 18.34
CA GLY A 6 0.84 0.46 17.10
C GLY A 6 0.34 -0.77 16.33
N LEU A 7 1.07 -1.88 16.40
CA LEU A 7 0.77 -3.10 15.64
C LEU A 7 -0.55 -3.74 16.12
N GLY A 8 -1.40 -4.10 15.17
CA GLY A 8 -2.71 -4.69 15.47
C GLY A 8 -3.64 -3.74 16.21
N ARG A 9 -3.35 -2.45 16.29
CA ARG A 9 -4.26 -1.45 16.87
C ARG A 9 -4.48 -0.28 15.93
N VAL A 10 -3.40 0.24 15.36
CA VAL A 10 -3.39 1.38 14.45
C VAL A 10 -2.88 0.97 13.08
N LEU A 11 -2.01 -0.04 13.03
CA LEU A 11 -1.40 -0.51 11.80
C LEU A 11 -1.14 -2.01 11.76
N ASP A 12 -1.09 -2.56 10.55
CA ASP A 12 -0.47 -3.85 10.22
C ASP A 12 0.59 -3.62 9.13
N VAL A 13 1.73 -4.33 9.21
CA VAL A 13 2.88 -4.08 8.33
C VAL A 13 3.27 -5.35 7.58
N ILE A 14 3.32 -5.23 6.25
CA ILE A 14 3.72 -6.27 5.32
C ILE A 14 5.01 -5.78 4.63
N PRO A 15 6.20 -6.13 5.12
CA PRO A 15 7.47 -5.57 4.64
C PRO A 15 7.82 -6.01 3.21
N VAL A 16 7.35 -7.18 2.77
CA VAL A 16 7.57 -7.72 1.42
C VAL A 16 6.23 -7.91 0.72
N ALA A 17 5.62 -6.81 0.30
CA ALA A 17 4.29 -6.77 -0.31
C ALA A 17 4.29 -6.84 -1.85
N ALA A 18 5.46 -6.70 -2.49
CA ALA A 18 5.57 -6.70 -3.94
C ALA A 18 5.00 -8.00 -4.55
N GLY A 19 4.03 -7.86 -5.46
CA GLY A 19 3.35 -8.95 -6.14
C GLY A 19 2.43 -9.80 -5.24
N LYS A 20 2.24 -9.44 -3.96
CA LYS A 20 1.35 -10.16 -3.04
C LYS A 20 -0.01 -9.49 -2.99
N GLY A 21 -1.05 -10.31 -3.06
CA GLY A 21 -2.42 -9.89 -2.76
C GLY A 21 -2.66 -9.87 -1.26
N PHE A 22 -3.24 -8.79 -0.75
CA PHE A 22 -3.65 -8.70 0.65
C PHE A 22 -5.05 -8.13 0.73
N LYS A 23 -5.81 -8.63 1.71
CA LYS A 23 -7.18 -8.19 1.97
C LYS A 23 -7.12 -6.81 2.62
N PHE A 24 -7.94 -5.88 2.15
CA PHE A 24 -7.90 -4.50 2.63
C PHE A 24 -9.21 -4.04 3.28
N ARG A 25 -10.33 -4.77 3.12
CA ARG A 25 -11.64 -4.40 3.67
C ARG A 25 -11.79 -4.52 5.19
N GLY A 26 -10.72 -4.86 5.90
CA GLY A 26 -10.62 -4.73 7.35
C GLY A 26 -9.98 -3.40 7.82
N ALA A 27 -9.41 -2.61 6.91
CA ALA A 27 -8.69 -1.37 7.19
C ALA A 27 -9.45 -0.15 6.64
N SER A 28 -9.08 1.07 7.06
CA SER A 28 -9.61 2.31 6.45
C SER A 28 -8.82 2.72 5.21
N ALA A 29 -7.52 2.39 5.19
CA ALA A 29 -6.62 2.69 4.10
C ALA A 29 -5.44 1.71 4.08
N VAL A 30 -4.76 1.66 2.93
CA VAL A 30 -3.46 1.00 2.79
C VAL A 30 -2.44 1.99 2.25
N LEU A 31 -1.37 2.22 3.00
CA LEU A 31 -0.22 2.99 2.58
C LEU A 31 0.84 2.06 2.00
N PHE A 32 1.28 2.34 0.78
CA PHE A 32 2.39 1.64 0.15
C PHE A 32 3.64 2.50 0.20
N VAL A 33 4.70 1.98 0.80
CA VAL A 33 6.03 2.58 0.78
C VAL A 33 6.90 1.81 -0.19
N CYS A 34 7.43 2.51 -1.19
CA CYS A 34 8.08 1.95 -2.36
C CYS A 34 9.49 2.51 -2.52
N THR A 35 10.48 1.64 -2.70
CA THR A 35 11.89 2.01 -2.90
C THR A 35 12.50 1.28 -4.09
N GLY A 36 13.54 1.85 -4.68
CA GLY A 36 14.20 1.31 -5.87
C GLY A 36 13.61 1.86 -7.18
N ALA A 37 14.39 1.80 -8.26
CA ALA A 37 13.97 2.28 -9.58
C ALA A 37 12.99 1.28 -10.20
N ASP A 38 11.70 1.63 -10.22
CA ASP A 38 10.66 0.75 -10.73
C ASP A 38 9.36 1.49 -11.05
N THR A 39 8.44 0.78 -11.69
CA THR A 39 7.04 1.15 -11.87
C THR A 39 6.17 0.29 -10.95
N PHE A 40 5.59 0.93 -9.94
CA PHE A 40 4.69 0.32 -8.98
C PHE A 40 3.26 0.38 -9.51
N THR A 41 2.69 -0.76 -9.86
CA THR A 41 1.36 -0.85 -10.48
C THR A 41 0.36 -1.45 -9.50
N LEU A 42 -0.67 -0.68 -9.16
CA LEU A 42 -1.77 -1.10 -8.32
C LEU A 42 -2.79 -1.90 -9.14
N THR A 43 -3.16 -3.04 -8.58
CA THR A 43 -4.21 -3.93 -9.08
C THR A 43 -5.10 -4.38 -7.93
N ALA A 44 -6.34 -4.73 -8.23
CA ALA A 44 -7.32 -5.21 -7.26
C ALA A 44 -8.04 -6.47 -7.77
N ALA A 45 -8.55 -7.26 -6.83
CA ALA A 45 -9.32 -8.47 -7.10
C ALA A 45 -10.44 -8.66 -6.06
N SER A 46 -11.49 -9.40 -6.41
CA SER A 46 -12.59 -9.75 -5.49
C SER A 46 -12.29 -10.95 -4.59
N SER A 47 -11.29 -11.76 -4.94
CA SER A 47 -10.83 -12.88 -4.13
C SER A 47 -9.32 -12.99 -4.16
N TYR A 48 -8.75 -13.64 -3.14
CA TYR A 48 -7.29 -13.78 -3.02
C TYR A 48 -6.64 -14.42 -4.24
N SER A 49 -7.23 -15.51 -4.74
CA SER A 49 -6.80 -16.25 -5.93
C SER A 49 -7.42 -15.74 -7.24
N GLY A 50 -8.12 -14.61 -7.20
CA GLY A 50 -8.81 -14.03 -8.35
C GLY A 50 -7.86 -13.38 -9.35
N THR A 51 -8.44 -12.95 -10.47
CA THR A 51 -7.72 -12.15 -11.47
C THR A 51 -7.55 -10.73 -10.94
N TYR A 52 -6.31 -10.32 -10.76
CA TYR A 52 -5.96 -8.94 -10.39
C TYR A 52 -5.99 -8.07 -11.64
N ALA A 53 -6.84 -7.05 -11.63
CA ALA A 53 -7.00 -6.09 -12.72
C ALA A 53 -6.81 -4.66 -12.21
N SER A 54 -6.72 -3.70 -13.13
CA SER A 54 -6.66 -2.29 -12.75
C SER A 54 -7.96 -1.91 -12.00
N PRO A 55 -7.88 -1.27 -10.81
CA PRO A 55 -9.05 -0.70 -10.14
C PRO A 55 -9.52 0.62 -10.80
N GLY A 56 -8.95 0.98 -11.94
CA GLY A 56 -9.09 2.30 -12.55
C GLY A 56 -8.00 3.28 -12.09
N ASN A 57 -8.06 4.48 -12.65
CA ASN A 57 -7.08 5.53 -12.44
C ASN A 57 -7.36 6.32 -11.15
N ILE A 58 -7.21 5.65 -10.01
CA ILE A 58 -7.62 6.18 -8.70
C ILE A 58 -6.54 7.03 -8.01
N LEU A 59 -5.28 6.91 -8.44
CA LEU A 59 -4.16 7.66 -7.87
C LEU A 59 -4.05 9.02 -8.56
N SER A 60 -4.17 10.09 -7.79
CA SER A 60 -4.01 11.49 -8.25
C SER A 60 -2.78 12.18 -7.68
N HIS A 61 -2.23 11.64 -6.59
CA HIS A 61 -1.04 12.14 -5.93
C HIS A 61 -0.33 11.04 -5.16
N TYR A 62 0.92 11.29 -4.83
CA TYR A 62 1.74 10.50 -3.90
C TYR A 62 2.67 11.43 -3.14
N TYR A 63 3.34 10.91 -2.13
CA TYR A 63 4.42 11.59 -1.44
C TYR A 63 5.75 10.97 -1.84
N GLN A 64 6.77 11.80 -1.99
CA GLN A 64 8.10 11.34 -2.35
C GLN A 64 9.15 12.11 -1.55
N ARG A 65 10.23 11.41 -1.19
CA ARG A 65 11.46 12.01 -0.65
C ARG A 65 12.67 11.52 -1.44
N ALA A 66 13.73 12.33 -1.49
CA ALA A 66 14.94 12.09 -2.28
C ALA A 66 16.00 11.25 -1.54
N ASP A 67 15.54 10.29 -0.74
CA ASP A 67 16.37 9.39 0.05
C ASP A 67 15.56 8.18 0.53
N THR A 68 16.23 7.24 1.20
CA THR A 68 15.62 6.07 1.84
C THR A 68 15.87 6.00 3.35
N ASP A 69 16.61 6.95 3.92
CA ASP A 69 17.11 6.92 5.29
C ASP A 69 16.42 7.92 6.25
N GLY A 70 15.53 8.77 5.74
CA GLY A 70 14.82 9.79 6.51
C GLY A 70 15.48 11.17 6.54
N THR A 71 16.50 11.41 5.72
CA THR A 71 17.23 12.68 5.71
C THR A 71 16.52 13.80 4.94
N HIS A 72 15.60 13.50 4.01
CA HIS A 72 14.83 14.52 3.30
C HIS A 72 13.34 14.51 3.70
N ALA A 73 12.73 15.68 3.56
CA ALA A 73 11.31 15.87 3.78
C ALA A 73 10.47 15.19 2.69
N TRP A 74 9.29 14.73 3.08
CA TRP A 74 8.28 14.27 2.12
C TRP A 74 7.67 15.45 1.36
N THR A 75 7.60 15.32 0.05
CA THR A 75 6.98 16.30 -0.85
C THR A 75 5.82 15.66 -1.58
N ARG A 76 4.72 16.39 -1.74
CA ARG A 76 3.56 15.91 -2.50
C ARG A 76 3.85 16.04 -3.98
N GLN A 77 3.71 14.95 -4.71
CA GLN A 77 3.76 14.88 -6.16
C GLN A 77 2.35 14.69 -6.71
N THR A 78 1.99 15.43 -7.75
CA THR A 78 0.73 15.26 -8.46
C THR A 78 0.96 14.48 -9.74
N LEU A 79 -0.01 13.66 -10.12
CA LEU A 79 0.00 12.96 -11.41
C LEU A 79 -1.36 13.07 -12.07
N THR A 80 -1.39 12.93 -13.40
CA THR A 80 -2.62 12.57 -14.08
C THR A 80 -3.12 11.26 -13.50
N ALA A 81 -4.43 11.18 -13.24
CA ALA A 81 -5.10 10.00 -12.70
C ALA A 81 -4.52 8.71 -13.31
N SER A 82 -3.98 7.83 -12.46
CA SER A 82 -3.27 6.60 -12.86
C SER A 82 -3.51 5.49 -11.83
N ASN A 83 -3.14 4.26 -12.18
CA ASN A 83 -2.97 3.15 -11.25
C ASN A 83 -1.50 2.75 -11.07
N ALA A 84 -0.57 3.51 -11.65
CA ALA A 84 0.87 3.25 -11.58
C ALA A 84 1.69 4.49 -11.27
N ILE A 85 2.76 4.30 -10.49
CA ILE A 85 3.75 5.34 -10.17
C ILE A 85 5.14 4.82 -10.53
N THR A 86 5.90 5.60 -11.30
CA THR A 86 7.28 5.28 -11.68
C THR A 86 8.24 6.20 -10.94
N GLN A 87 9.32 5.65 -10.41
CA GLN A 87 10.36 6.44 -9.74
C GLN A 87 11.78 6.00 -10.14
N ALA A 88 12.74 6.88 -9.91
CA ALA A 88 14.17 6.55 -9.95
C ALA A 88 14.67 5.99 -8.61
N SER A 89 15.87 5.40 -8.60
CA SER A 89 16.43 4.65 -7.46
C SER A 89 16.69 5.47 -6.20
N ALA A 90 16.91 6.78 -6.34
CA ALA A 90 17.19 7.68 -5.22
C ALA A 90 15.95 8.00 -4.37
N TYR A 91 14.75 7.62 -4.82
CA TYR A 91 13.51 8.03 -4.19
C TYR A 91 12.89 6.95 -3.31
N THR A 92 12.25 7.40 -2.22
CA THR A 92 11.19 6.65 -1.56
C THR A 92 9.86 7.31 -1.92
N THR A 93 8.92 6.51 -2.42
CA THR A 93 7.55 6.94 -2.71
C THR A 93 6.59 6.33 -1.72
N ALA A 94 5.64 7.12 -1.25
CA ALA A 94 4.53 6.68 -0.42
C ALA A 94 3.22 7.08 -1.08
N PHE A 95 2.33 6.12 -1.35
CA PHE A 95 0.99 6.40 -1.86
C PHE A 95 -0.06 5.64 -1.08
N GLU A 96 -1.17 6.30 -0.82
CA GLU A 96 -2.25 5.77 0.01
C GLU A 96 -3.47 5.43 -0.84
N VAL A 97 -4.06 4.28 -0.57
CA VAL A 97 -5.30 3.82 -1.18
C VAL A 97 -6.34 3.73 -0.07
N LEU A 98 -7.29 4.66 -0.09
CA LEU A 98 -8.44 4.60 0.81
C LEU A 98 -9.38 3.48 0.33
N THR A 99 -9.99 2.76 1.27
CA THR A 99 -10.94 1.70 0.90
C THR A 99 -12.11 2.21 0.07
N SER A 100 -12.54 3.45 0.32
CA SER A 100 -13.58 4.14 -0.45
C SER A 100 -13.21 4.46 -1.90
N MET A 101 -11.92 4.40 -2.27
CA MET A 101 -11.47 4.59 -3.66
C MET A 101 -11.67 3.34 -4.51
N ILE A 102 -11.87 2.18 -3.89
CA ILE A 102 -11.99 0.89 -4.57
C ILE A 102 -13.46 0.51 -4.66
N ALA A 103 -13.93 0.25 -5.88
CA ALA A 103 -15.29 -0.18 -6.12
C ALA A 103 -15.52 -1.65 -5.67
N ASP A 104 -16.74 -1.93 -5.21
CA ASP A 104 -17.22 -3.29 -5.02
C ASP A 104 -17.23 -4.05 -6.36
N PRO A 105 -16.90 -5.36 -6.39
CA PRO A 105 -16.69 -6.27 -5.26
C PRO A 105 -15.21 -6.52 -4.93
N SER A 106 -14.30 -5.57 -5.20
CA SER A 106 -12.87 -5.82 -5.00
C SER A 106 -12.49 -5.74 -3.51
N ASP A 107 -11.87 -6.80 -2.98
CA ASP A 107 -11.54 -6.94 -1.54
C ASP A 107 -10.04 -7.09 -1.28
N TYR A 108 -9.27 -7.30 -2.34
CA TYR A 108 -7.84 -7.54 -2.32
C TYR A 108 -7.11 -6.52 -3.17
N LEU A 109 -5.98 -6.01 -2.68
CA LEU A 109 -5.08 -5.14 -3.42
C LEU A 109 -3.73 -5.84 -3.61
N LYS A 110 -3.05 -5.48 -4.70
CA LYS A 110 -1.69 -5.94 -5.01
C LYS A 110 -0.96 -4.82 -5.74
N VAL A 111 0.25 -4.53 -5.27
CA VAL A 111 1.20 -3.67 -5.99
C VAL A 111 2.24 -4.57 -6.64
N SER A 112 2.30 -4.54 -7.97
CA SER A 112 3.31 -5.27 -8.75
C SER A 112 4.44 -4.34 -9.13
N VAL A 113 5.64 -4.90 -9.21
CA VAL A 113 6.88 -4.21 -9.61
C VAL A 113 7.41 -4.86 -10.89
N GLY A 114 8.06 -4.09 -11.76
CA GLY A 114 8.61 -4.57 -13.02
C GLY A 114 10.00 -5.21 -12.88
N ALA A 115 10.77 -4.81 -11.88
CA ALA A 115 12.12 -5.31 -11.64
C ALA A 115 12.40 -5.47 -10.13
N SER A 116 13.33 -4.69 -9.57
CA SER A 116 13.84 -4.84 -8.21
C SER A 116 13.21 -3.88 -7.19
N GLY A 117 12.07 -3.27 -7.53
CA GLY A 117 11.33 -2.42 -6.61
C GLY A 117 10.92 -3.18 -5.35
N LEU A 118 11.10 -2.56 -4.19
CA LEU A 118 10.60 -3.08 -2.92
C LEU A 118 9.34 -2.33 -2.54
N VAL A 119 8.38 -3.05 -2.00
CA VAL A 119 7.11 -2.50 -1.53
C VAL A 119 6.84 -3.00 -0.12
N THR A 120 6.63 -2.07 0.79
CA THR A 120 6.05 -2.32 2.11
C THR A 120 4.62 -1.81 2.10
N ALA A 121 3.67 -2.66 2.48
CA ALA A 121 2.28 -2.25 2.67
C ALA A 121 2.01 -2.04 4.17
N ILE A 122 1.31 -0.96 4.50
CA ILE A 122 0.90 -0.62 5.86
C ILE A 122 -0.62 -0.42 5.83
N LEU A 123 -1.36 -1.32 6.47
CA LEU A 123 -2.80 -1.19 6.62
C LEU A 123 -3.07 -0.28 7.81
N HIS A 124 -3.88 0.76 7.64
CA HIS A 124 -4.18 1.74 8.69
C HIS A 124 -5.59 1.58 9.26
N ASP A 125 -5.74 1.94 10.53
CA ASP A 125 -7.01 2.04 11.25
C ASP A 125 -7.87 0.78 11.05
N LEU A 126 -7.35 -0.31 11.61
CA LEU A 126 -7.98 -1.62 11.53
C LEU A 126 -9.33 -1.59 12.25
N THR A 127 -10.39 -1.69 11.45
CA THR A 127 -11.79 -1.62 11.92
C THR A 127 -12.17 -2.86 12.74
N VAL A 128 -11.47 -3.96 12.50
CA VAL A 128 -11.57 -5.23 13.24
C VAL A 128 -10.14 -5.61 13.68
N GLN A 129 -10.00 -6.35 14.78
CA GLN A 129 -8.73 -6.96 15.24
C GLN A 129 -7.72 -6.02 15.93
N ARG A 130 -8.14 -5.42 17.05
CA ARG A 130 -7.31 -4.56 17.94
C ARG A 130 -6.23 -5.30 18.78
N LYS A 131 -5.73 -6.43 18.28
CA LYS A 131 -4.61 -7.20 18.86
C LYS A 131 -3.78 -7.83 17.73
N PRO A 132 -2.43 -7.84 17.79
CA PRO A 132 -1.57 -8.44 16.78
C PRO A 132 -1.92 -9.89 16.43
N ALA A 133 -2.30 -10.70 17.43
CA ALA A 133 -2.65 -12.11 17.23
C ALA A 133 -3.90 -12.34 16.38
N ASN A 134 -4.71 -11.30 16.17
CA ASN A 134 -5.95 -11.40 15.42
C ASN A 134 -5.83 -10.89 13.98
N LEU A 135 -4.69 -10.30 13.58
CA LEU A 135 -4.48 -9.72 12.25
C LEU A 135 -4.84 -10.71 11.13
N GLU A 136 -5.45 -10.21 10.04
CA GLU A 136 -5.85 -11.05 8.92
C GLU A 136 -4.62 -11.76 8.32
N ILE A 137 -4.69 -13.10 8.27
CA ILE A 137 -3.69 -13.91 7.60
C ILE A 137 -3.80 -13.62 6.10
N LEU A 138 -2.69 -13.21 5.50
CA LEU A 138 -2.59 -13.05 4.05
C LEU A 138 -2.85 -14.39 3.36
N GLY A 139 -3.96 -14.49 2.63
CA GLY A 139 -4.24 -15.63 1.76
C GLY A 139 -5.01 -16.80 2.37
N ALA A 140 -5.94 -16.54 3.30
CA ALA A 140 -6.95 -17.51 3.71
C ALA A 140 -8.29 -17.24 3.00
#